data_AF-T1B3V0-F1
#
_entry.id   AF-T1B3V0-F1
#
_cell.length_a   1.000
_cell.length_b   1.000
_cell.length_c   1.000
_cell.angle_alpha   90.00
_cell.angle_beta   90.00
_cell.angle_gamma   90.00
#
_symmetry.space_group_name_H-M   'P 1'
#
loop_
_entity.id
_entity.type
_entity.pdbx_description
1 polymer ?
#
loop_
_entity_poly.entity_id
_entity_poly.type
_entity_poly.pdbx_seq_one_letter_code
_entity_poly.pdbx_strand_id
1 'polypeptide(L)'
;AEHWLEAHPNDAALLTAIGQLQLGLRRPGAAREALQRALGLAPSARGWELLGMALQALGEHADACHALLNALRLSQGEASQPLSTPGRMNTRPIAVEQRDEQGLPRLPE
;
A
#
# COMPACT_ATOMS: atom_id res chain seq x y z
N ALA A 1 -7.79 -3.00 30.19
CA ALA A 1 -7.29 -2.38 28.94
C ALA A 1 -7.72 -3.19 27.71
N GLU A 2 -7.62 -4.52 27.74
CA GLU A 2 -7.99 -5.42 26.63
C GLU A 2 -9.47 -5.33 26.21
N HIS A 3 -10.39 -5.04 27.14
CA HIS A 3 -11.82 -4.91 26.84
C HIS A 3 -12.18 -3.74 25.89
N TRP A 4 -11.31 -2.73 25.74
CA TRP A 4 -11.55 -1.62 24.81
C TRP A 4 -11.19 -2.01 23.36
N LEU A 5 -10.24 -2.94 23.18
CA LEU A 5 -9.87 -3.51 21.88
C LEU A 5 -11.00 -4.33 21.26
N GLU A 6 -11.75 -5.07 22.09
CA GLU A 6 -12.89 -5.90 21.63
C GLU A 6 -14.09 -5.05 21.20
N ALA A 7 -14.27 -3.87 21.81
CA ALA A 7 -15.35 -2.95 21.50
C ALA A 7 -15.11 -2.10 20.23
N HIS A 8 -13.85 -1.90 19.83
CA HIS A 8 -13.46 -1.03 18.70
C HIS A 8 -12.48 -1.72 17.73
N PRO A 9 -12.87 -2.82 17.07
CA PRO A 9 -12.00 -3.56 16.13
C PRO A 9 -11.59 -2.76 14.87
N ASN A 10 -12.24 -1.61 14.64
CA ASN A 10 -12.05 -0.72 13.49
C ASN A 10 -11.70 0.72 13.91
N ASP A 11 -10.91 0.89 14.96
CA ASP A 11 -10.28 2.18 15.27
C ASP A 11 -8.92 2.31 14.57
N ALA A 12 -8.82 3.28 13.65
CA ALA A 12 -7.61 3.52 12.88
C ALA A 12 -6.40 3.92 13.75
N ALA A 13 -6.60 4.69 14.82
CA ALA A 13 -5.53 5.10 15.73
C ALA A 13 -5.02 3.90 16.54
N LEU A 14 -5.94 3.06 17.02
CA LEU A 14 -5.59 1.83 17.72
C LEU A 14 -4.81 0.85 16.84
N LEU A 15 -5.29 0.61 15.60
CA LEU A 15 -4.60 -0.24 14.65
C LEU A 15 -3.21 0.31 14.26
N THR A 16 -3.06 1.63 14.19
CA THR A 16 -1.76 2.28 13.99
C THR A 16 -0.81 2.03 15.16
N ALA A 17 -1.31 2.15 16.41
CA ALA A 17 -0.53 1.86 17.60
C ALA A 17 -0.11 0.38 17.67
N ILE A 18 -1.03 -0.56 17.34
CA ILE A 18 -0.71 -1.99 17.22
C ILE A 18 0.39 -2.20 16.19
N GLY A 19 0.29 -1.60 15.00
CA GLY A 19 1.31 -1.67 13.97
C GLY A 19 2.69 -1.20 14.46
N GLN A 20 2.73 -0.09 15.19
CA GLN A 20 3.96 0.43 15.80
C GLN A 20 4.55 -0.55 16.83
N LEU A 21 3.73 -1.14 17.68
CA LEU A 21 4.18 -2.13 18.66
C LEU A 21 4.75 -3.38 17.96
N GLN A 22 4.10 -3.87 16.90
CA GLN A 22 4.57 -5.02 16.12
C GLN A 22 5.93 -4.74 15.44
N LEU A 23 6.19 -3.51 14.99
CA LEU A 23 7.52 -3.10 14.51
C LEU A 23 8.57 -3.19 15.62
N GLY A 24 8.25 -2.69 16.82
CA GLY A 24 9.11 -2.81 18.00
C GLY A 24 9.41 -4.27 18.38
N LEU A 25 8.43 -5.16 18.19
CA LEU A 25 8.56 -6.61 18.38
C LEU A 25 9.26 -7.34 17.22
N ARG A 26 9.77 -6.61 16.21
CA ARG A 26 10.41 -7.18 15.00
C ARG A 26 9.51 -8.15 14.24
N ARG A 27 8.20 -7.87 14.22
CA ARG A 27 7.17 -8.62 13.48
C ARG A 27 6.58 -7.76 12.35
N PRO A 28 7.38 -7.41 11.32
CA PRO A 28 6.96 -6.45 10.31
C PRO A 28 5.79 -6.95 9.44
N GLY A 29 5.60 -8.27 9.28
CA GLY A 29 4.44 -8.83 8.58
C GLY A 29 3.11 -8.54 9.28
N ALA A 30 3.05 -8.75 10.60
CA ALA A 30 1.88 -8.42 11.41
C ALA A 30 1.66 -6.90 11.50
N ALA A 31 2.76 -6.12 11.55
CA ALA A 31 2.67 -4.66 11.50
C ALA A 31 2.01 -4.19 10.20
N ARG A 32 2.46 -4.71 9.05
CA ARG A 32 1.93 -4.39 7.72
C ARG A 32 0.41 -4.60 7.65
N GLU A 33 -0.08 -5.74 8.15
CA GLU A 33 -1.52 -6.06 8.14
C GLU A 33 -2.34 -5.06 8.98
N ALA A 34 -1.91 -4.78 10.21
CA ALA A 34 -2.58 -3.82 11.07
C ALA A 34 -2.60 -2.41 10.46
N LEU A 35 -1.48 -1.99 9.86
CA LEU A 35 -1.32 -0.66 9.26
C LEU A 35 -2.13 -0.51 7.97
N GLN A 36 -2.20 -1.54 7.12
CA GLN A 36 -3.05 -1.53 5.93
C GLN A 36 -4.53 -1.39 6.31
N ARG A 37 -4.98 -2.09 7.37
CA ARG A 37 -6.33 -1.92 7.91
C ARG A 37 -6.56 -0.53 8.47
N ALA A 38 -5.61 0.00 9.24
CA ALA A 38 -5.68 1.37 9.78
C ALA A 38 -5.86 2.41 8.67
N LEU A 39 -5.04 2.31 7.62
CA LEU A 39 -5.06 3.22 6.46
C LEU A 39 -6.31 3.05 5.60
N GLY A 40 -6.88 1.84 5.53
CA GLY A 40 -8.17 1.60 4.88
C GLY A 40 -9.35 2.24 5.60
N LEU A 41 -9.24 2.45 6.92
CA LEU A 41 -10.25 3.13 7.74
C LEU A 41 -10.07 4.66 7.70
N ALA A 42 -8.84 5.12 7.94
CA ALA A 42 -8.49 6.53 7.89
C ALA A 42 -7.02 6.69 7.48
N PRO A 43 -6.74 7.21 6.26
CA PRO A 43 -5.39 7.53 5.84
C PRO A 43 -4.76 8.56 6.79
N SER A 44 -3.54 8.29 7.24
CA SER A 44 -2.79 9.21 8.10
C SER A 44 -1.31 9.19 7.75
N ALA A 45 -0.65 10.34 7.88
CA ALA A 45 0.78 10.45 7.61
C ALA A 45 1.58 9.46 8.46
N ARG A 46 1.23 9.33 9.74
CA ARG A 46 1.87 8.39 10.67
C ARG A 46 1.65 6.92 10.28
N GLY A 47 0.43 6.55 9.87
CA GLY A 47 0.13 5.19 9.41
C GLY A 47 0.95 4.81 8.17
N TRP A 48 1.10 5.73 7.21
CA TRP A 48 1.89 5.53 6.00
C TRP A 48 3.39 5.44 6.29
N GLU A 49 3.91 6.27 7.20
CA GLU A 49 5.31 6.21 7.65
C GLU A 49 5.63 4.85 8.29
N LEU A 50 4.78 4.40 9.23
CA LEU A 50 4.92 3.10 9.87
C LEU A 50 4.82 1.95 8.86
N LEU A 51 3.94 2.06 7.87
CA LEU A 51 3.83 1.05 6.80
C LEU A 51 5.10 1.01 5.95
N GLY A 52 5.69 2.16 5.64
CA GLY A 52 6.97 2.27 4.94
C GLY A 52 8.11 1.56 5.70
N MET A 53 8.19 1.75 7.02
CA MET A 53 9.15 1.02 7.86
C MET A 53 8.91 -0.49 7.89
N ALA A 54 7.64 -0.93 7.95
CA ALA A 54 7.28 -2.34 7.88
C ALA A 54 7.72 -2.97 6.56
N LEU A 55 7.43 -2.31 5.44
CA LEU A 55 7.80 -2.76 4.09
C LEU A 55 9.31 -2.78 3.89
N GLN A 56 10.03 -1.79 4.41
CA GLN A 56 11.49 -1.78 4.39
C GLN A 56 12.08 -2.97 5.14
N ALA A 57 11.53 -3.29 6.33
CA ALA A 57 11.96 -4.45 7.10
C ALA A 57 11.63 -5.80 6.43
N LEU A 58 10.68 -5.81 5.50
CA LEU A 58 10.32 -6.97 4.67
C LEU A 58 11.11 -7.05 3.35
N GLY A 59 11.90 -6.03 3.01
CA GLY A 59 12.63 -5.94 1.73
C GLY A 59 11.78 -5.43 0.55
N GLU A 60 10.54 -5.00 0.80
CA GLU A 60 9.61 -4.45 -0.20
C GLU A 60 9.92 -2.96 -0.46
N HIS A 61 11.13 -2.67 -0.97
CA HIS A 61 11.67 -1.31 -1.05
C HIS A 61 10.85 -0.35 -1.93
N ALA A 62 10.28 -0.84 -3.04
CA ALA A 62 9.46 -0.01 -3.92
C ALA A 62 8.19 0.48 -3.20
N ASP A 63 7.45 -0.43 -2.57
CA ASP A 63 6.24 -0.10 -1.81
C ASP A 63 6.56 0.74 -0.57
N ALA A 64 7.72 0.51 0.06
CA ALA A 64 8.19 1.36 1.16
C ALA A 64 8.37 2.82 0.72
N CYS A 65 9.00 3.06 -0.43
CA CYS A 65 9.13 4.40 -1.01
C CYS A 65 7.77 5.03 -1.29
N HIS A 66 6.83 4.28 -1.88
CA HIS A 66 5.47 4.75 -2.12
C HIS A 66 4.74 5.13 -0.83
N ALA A 67 4.85 4.31 0.22
CA ALA A 67 4.26 4.59 1.52
C ALA A 67 4.84 5.87 2.14
N LEU A 68 6.17 6.07 2.07
CA LEU A 68 6.81 7.30 2.57
C LEU A 68 6.39 8.54 1.78
N LEU A 69 6.24 8.43 0.45
CA LEU A 69 5.71 9.53 -0.36
C LEU A 69 4.27 9.90 0.04
N ASN A 70 3.43 8.92 0.35
CA ASN A 70 2.08 9.19 0.86
C ASN A 70 2.09 9.86 2.23
N ALA A 71 3.03 9.51 3.11
CA ALA A 71 3.19 10.20 4.38
C ALA A 71 3.52 11.69 4.18
N LEU A 72 4.42 12.00 3.23
CA LEU A 72 4.80 13.37 2.87
C LEU A 72 3.66 14.17 2.21
N ARG A 73 2.79 13.51 1.44
CA ARG A 73 1.59 14.15 0.87
C ARG A 73 0.63 14.58 1.96
N LEU A 74 0.29 13.66 2.87
CA LEU A 74 -0.64 13.95 3.96
C LEU A 74 -0.11 14.99 4.94
N SER A 75 1.21 15.03 5.19
CA SER A 75 1.80 16.10 6.02
C SER A 75 1.72 17.48 5.36
N GLN A 76 1.59 17.55 4.03
CA GLN A 76 1.37 18.76 3.25
C GLN A 76 -0.13 19.07 3.01
N GLY A 77 -1.04 18.25 3.56
CA GLY A 77 -2.48 18.40 3.36
C GLY A 77 -2.98 17.84 2.03
N GLU A 78 -2.16 17.11 1.28
CA GLU A 78 -2.55 16.41 0.05
C GLU A 78 -3.09 15.01 0.37
N ALA A 79 -3.96 14.48 -0.49
CA ALA A 79 -4.48 13.13 -0.35
C ALA A 79 -3.40 12.06 -0.68
N SER A 80 -3.40 10.96 0.08
CA SER A 80 -2.55 9.80 -0.25
C SER A 80 -3.05 9.07 -1.49
N GLN A 81 -2.13 8.47 -2.24
CA GLN A 81 -2.44 7.64 -3.40
C GLN A 81 -2.48 6.16 -2.99
N PRO A 82 -3.30 5.32 -3.66
CA PRO A 82 -3.25 3.88 -3.42
C PRO A 82 -1.85 3.34 -3.75
N LEU A 83 -1.39 2.34 -2.98
CA LEU A 83 -0.22 1.57 -3.37
C LEU A 83 -0.53 0.92 -4.72
N SER A 84 0.32 1.15 -5.72
CA SER A 84 0.20 0.44 -6.99
C SER A 84 0.30 -1.04 -6.71
N THR A 85 -0.78 -1.79 -6.90
CA THR A 85 -0.76 -3.25 -6.79
C THR A 85 0.29 -3.79 -7.78
N PRO A 86 1.37 -4.46 -7.33
CA PRO A 86 2.26 -5.17 -8.23
C PRO A 86 1.46 -6.31 -8.85
N GLY A 87 1.03 -6.10 -10.09
CA GLY A 87 0.07 -6.96 -10.80
C GLY A 87 -0.56 -6.25 -12.00
N ARG A 88 -0.72 -4.93 -11.91
CA ARG A 88 -0.79 -4.10 -13.12
C ARG A 88 0.62 -3.65 -13.47
N MET A 89 1.36 -4.58 -14.07
CA MET A 89 2.37 -4.17 -15.03
C MET A 89 1.76 -3.05 -15.87
N ASN A 90 2.51 -1.96 -16.04
CA ASN A 90 2.18 -0.94 -17.01
C ASN A 90 2.38 -1.56 -18.41
N THR A 91 1.55 -2.53 -18.77
CA THR A 91 1.42 -3.05 -20.12
C THR A 91 0.65 -1.99 -20.88
N ARG A 92 1.30 -0.85 -21.14
CA ARG A 92 1.01 -0.16 -22.40
C ARG A 92 1.18 -1.23 -23.47
N PRO A 93 0.13 -1.63 -24.20
CA PRO A 93 0.31 -2.57 -25.30
C PRO A 93 1.25 -1.88 -26.29
N ILE A 94 2.49 -2.36 -26.39
CA ILE A 94 3.43 -1.94 -27.44
C ILE A 94 3.05 -2.63 -28.77
N ALA A 95 2.19 -3.64 -28.75
CA ALA A 95 1.65 -4.25 -29.95
C ALA A 95 0.33 -3.58 -30.35
N VAL A 96 0.40 -2.66 -31.32
CA VAL A 96 -0.75 -2.35 -32.17
C VAL A 96 -0.96 -3.58 -33.05
N GLU A 97 -1.98 -4.40 -32.76
CA GLU A 97 -2.42 -5.44 -33.70
C GLU A 97 -2.90 -4.75 -34.98
N GLN A 98 -2.16 -4.89 -36.09
CA GLN A 98 -2.70 -4.57 -37.41
C GLN A 98 -3.66 -5.69 -37.80
N ARG A 99 -4.95 -5.36 -37.84
CA ARG A 99 -5.99 -6.19 -38.42
C ARG A 99 -6.10 -5.86 -39.90
N ASP A 100 -6.13 -6.89 -40.75
CA ASP A 100 -6.50 -6.71 -42.15
C ASP A 100 -8.01 -6.47 -42.28
N GLU A 101 -8.47 -6.20 -43.50
CA GLU A 101 -9.89 -5.94 -43.81
C GLU A 101 -10.82 -7.12 -43.42
N GLN A 102 -10.25 -8.28 -43.11
CA GLN A 102 -10.95 -9.51 -42.72
C GLN A 102 -10.88 -9.77 -41.20
N GLY A 103 -10.20 -8.91 -40.43
CA GLY A 103 -10.18 -8.93 -38.97
C GLY A 103 -9.17 -9.90 -38.35
N LEU A 104 -8.23 -10.45 -39.12
CA LEU A 104 -7.21 -11.39 -38.64
C LEU A 104 -5.93 -10.66 -38.18
N PRO A 105 -5.30 -11.06 -37.07
CA PRO A 105 -4.07 -10.44 -36.58
C PRO A 105 -2.87 -10.81 -37.47
N ARG A 106 -2.10 -9.82 -37.93
CA ARG A 106 -0.82 -10.03 -38.64
C ARG A 106 0.37 -9.62 -37.77
N LEU A 107 1.43 -10.41 -37.80
CA LEU A 107 2.71 -10.05 -37.19
C LEU A 107 3.47 -9.09 -38.12
N PRO A 108 4.11 -8.03 -37.59
CA PRO A 108 5.02 -7.20 -38.38
C PRO A 108 6.27 -7.99 -38.76
N GLU A 109 6.79 -7.79 -39.97
CA GLU A 109 8.09 -8.36 -40.40
C GLU A 109 9.29 -7.68 -39.71
#